data_AF-A0A0F8Z0T7-F1
#
_entry.id   AF-A0A0F8Z0T7-F1
#
_cell.length_a   1.000
_cell.length_b   1.000
_cell.length_c   1.000
_cell.angle_alpha   90.00
_cell.angle_beta   90.00
_cell.angle_gamma   90.00
#
_symmetry.space_group_name_H-M   'P 1'
#
loop_
_entity.id
_entity.type
_entity.pdbx_description
1 polymer ?
#
loop_
_entity_poly.entity_id
_entity_poly.type
_entity_poly.pdbx_seq_one_letter_code
_entity_poly.pdbx_strand_id
1 'polypeptide(L)'
;MYQPVKRKAFIKWQKPNVRVVYALIAPAIASIYFFGWRSLLLLACVNLAGFITEYVFLRAYYKEPVTSAVFVTSFLFTLSLPPTLPIWIAVVGIVFGVLFGKMVFGGFGRNIFNPALTGRAFIYISFGAYMTASWVSPFQSFPGGFAFFAADTVTKATPMMK
;
A
#
# COMPACT_ATOMS: atom_id res chain seq x y z
N MET A 1 -44.09 -7.76 12.45
CA MET A 1 -43.13 -6.77 12.98
C MET A 1 -41.90 -6.78 12.08
N TYR A 2 -41.87 -5.91 11.06
CA TYR A 2 -40.76 -5.85 10.09
C TYR A 2 -39.56 -5.13 10.73
N GLN A 3 -38.52 -5.87 11.10
CA GLN A 3 -37.25 -5.29 11.50
C GLN A 3 -36.49 -4.90 10.22
N PRO A 4 -36.24 -3.61 9.95
CA PRO A 4 -35.48 -3.23 8.77
C PRO A 4 -34.08 -3.83 8.88
N VAL A 5 -33.68 -4.63 7.89
CA VAL A 5 -32.33 -5.19 7.80
C VAL A 5 -31.35 -4.03 7.70
N LYS A 6 -30.71 -3.64 8.81
CA LYS A 6 -29.64 -2.64 8.81
C LYS A 6 -28.53 -3.16 7.88
N ARG A 7 -28.38 -2.54 6.69
CA ARG A 7 -27.25 -2.81 5.79
C ARG A 7 -25.96 -2.67 6.61
N LYS A 8 -25.23 -3.78 6.78
CA LYS A 8 -23.90 -3.72 7.39
C LYS A 8 -23.03 -2.83 6.50
N ALA A 9 -22.42 -1.81 7.09
CA ALA A 9 -21.56 -0.87 6.38
C ALA A 9 -20.45 -1.62 5.63
N PHE A 10 -20.07 -1.12 4.45
CA PHE A 10 -19.06 -1.73 3.60
C PHE A 10 -17.66 -1.72 4.26
N ILE A 11 -17.36 -0.63 4.97
CA ILE A 11 -16.12 -0.40 5.71
C ILE A 11 -16.48 -0.09 7.16
N LYS A 12 -15.79 -0.77 8.09
CA LYS A 12 -15.78 -0.46 9.52
C LYS A 12 -14.65 0.52 9.79
N TRP A 13 -15.00 1.77 10.03
CA TRP A 13 -14.05 2.82 10.38
C TRP A 13 -13.74 2.79 11.88
N GLN A 14 -12.47 2.59 12.24
CA GLN A 14 -12.01 2.68 13.63
C GLN A 14 -11.22 3.98 13.86
N LYS A 15 -11.61 4.74 14.88
CA LYS A 15 -10.97 6.02 15.24
C LYS A 15 -9.44 5.92 15.40
N PRO A 16 -8.86 4.88 16.05
CA PRO A 16 -7.41 4.76 16.17
C PRO A 16 -6.70 4.65 14.81
N ASN A 17 -7.18 3.78 13.93
CA ASN A 17 -6.58 3.57 12.60
C ASN A 17 -6.64 4.83 11.74
N VAL A 18 -7.76 5.56 11.80
CA VAL A 18 -7.92 6.81 11.05
C VAL A 18 -6.92 7.88 11.51
N ARG A 19 -6.69 7.99 12.83
CA ARG A 19 -5.65 8.90 13.37
C ARG A 19 -4.25 8.53 12.88
N VAL A 20 -3.95 7.23 12.78
CA VAL A 20 -2.67 6.77 12.23
C VAL A 20 -2.57 7.13 10.74
N VAL A 21 -3.63 6.94 9.95
CA VAL A 21 -3.62 7.38 8.54
C VAL A 21 -3.36 8.88 8.44
N TYR A 22 -4.00 9.71 9.28
CA TYR A 22 -3.72 11.15 9.30
C TYR A 22 -2.26 11.48 9.64
N ALA A 23 -1.65 10.77 10.59
CA ALA A 23 -0.23 10.93 10.89
C ALA A 23 0.67 10.53 9.70
N LEU A 24 0.25 9.55 8.91
CA LEU A 24 0.97 9.08 7.71
C LEU A 24 0.79 10.00 6.49
N ILE A 25 -0.12 10.98 6.53
CA ILE A 25 -0.26 11.96 5.44
C ILE A 25 0.98 12.82 5.31
N ALA A 26 1.59 13.27 6.42
CA ALA A 26 2.79 14.09 6.37
C ALA A 26 3.97 13.41 5.64
N PRO A 27 4.38 12.17 5.99
CA PRO A 27 5.42 11.46 5.24
C PRO A 27 4.97 11.08 3.82
N ALA A 28 3.68 10.84 3.57
CA ALA A 28 3.18 10.62 2.21
C ALA A 28 3.32 11.88 1.34
N ILE A 29 3.01 13.06 1.86
CA ILE A 29 3.22 14.34 1.17
C ILE A 29 4.71 14.54 0.91
N ALA A 30 5.58 14.29 1.90
CA ALA A 30 7.02 14.39 1.70
C ALA A 30 7.50 13.44 0.60
N SER A 31 7.04 12.19 0.58
CA SER A 31 7.36 11.22 -0.47
C SER A 31 6.91 11.68 -1.85
N ILE A 32 5.71 12.26 -1.95
CA ILE A 32 5.18 12.83 -3.21
C ILE A 32 5.98 14.07 -3.64
N TYR A 33 6.38 14.93 -2.70
CA TYR A 33 7.18 16.11 -2.99
C TYR A 33 8.56 15.74 -3.52
N PHE A 34 9.26 14.81 -2.85
CA PHE A 34 10.59 14.39 -3.25
C PHE A 34 10.57 13.52 -4.50
N PHE A 35 9.65 12.56 -4.63
CA PHE A 35 9.68 11.53 -5.68
C PHE A 35 8.60 11.68 -6.76
N GLY A 36 7.76 12.71 -6.70
CA GLY A 36 6.79 13.05 -7.72
C GLY A 36 5.56 12.12 -7.81
N TRP A 37 4.88 12.18 -8.95
CA TRP A 37 3.60 11.48 -9.20
C TRP A 37 3.71 9.95 -9.10
N ARG A 38 4.90 9.39 -9.34
CA ARG A 38 5.13 7.95 -9.23
C ARG A 38 4.89 7.43 -7.81
N SER A 39 5.32 8.19 -6.78
CA SER A 39 5.06 7.81 -5.39
C SER A 39 3.56 7.80 -5.07
N LEU A 40 2.80 8.75 -5.63
CA LEU A 40 1.35 8.80 -5.47
C LEU A 40 0.67 7.58 -6.11
N LEU A 41 1.10 7.21 -7.33
CA LEU A 41 0.57 6.01 -8.00
C LEU A 41 0.89 4.72 -7.25
N LEU A 42 2.11 4.58 -6.74
CA LEU A 42 2.49 3.41 -5.94
C LEU A 42 1.56 3.28 -4.73
N LEU A 43 1.35 4.38 -3.99
CA LEU A 43 0.45 4.42 -2.84
C LEU A 43 -0.99 4.09 -3.23
N ALA A 44 -1.50 4.66 -4.32
CA ALA A 44 -2.86 4.43 -4.79
C ALA A 44 -3.09 2.96 -5.19
N CYS A 45 -2.19 2.38 -5.99
CA CYS A 45 -2.27 0.99 -6.44
C CYS A 45 -2.19 0.00 -5.27
N VAL A 46 -1.27 0.25 -4.33
CA VAL A 46 -1.14 -0.58 -3.12
C VAL A 46 -2.39 -0.51 -2.26
N ASN A 47 -2.92 0.69 -2.00
CA ASN A 47 -4.16 0.85 -1.20
C ASN A 47 -5.34 0.14 -1.86
N LEU A 48 -5.49 0.28 -3.19
CA LEU A 48 -6.54 -0.39 -3.93
C LEU A 48 -6.40 -1.91 -3.86
N ALA A 49 -5.20 -2.44 -4.12
CA ALA A 49 -4.94 -3.88 -4.09
C ALA A 49 -5.13 -4.48 -2.70
N GLY A 50 -4.61 -3.83 -1.66
CA GLY A 50 -4.80 -4.23 -0.26
C GLY A 50 -6.27 -4.23 0.14
N PHE A 51 -7.00 -3.17 -0.23
CA PHE A 51 -8.44 -3.07 0.00
C PHE A 51 -9.23 -4.20 -0.68
N ILE A 52 -8.99 -4.43 -1.98
CA ILE A 52 -9.65 -5.49 -2.76
C ILE A 52 -9.37 -6.86 -2.14
N THR A 53 -8.11 -7.12 -1.78
CA THR A 53 -7.70 -8.40 -1.18
C THR A 53 -8.44 -8.68 0.11
N GLU A 54 -8.46 -7.70 1.03
CA GLU A 54 -9.20 -7.82 2.29
C GLU A 54 -10.71 -7.95 2.05
N TYR A 55 -11.26 -7.17 1.11
CA TYR A 55 -12.66 -7.21 0.75
C TYR A 55 -13.09 -8.60 0.25
N VAL A 56 -12.34 -9.17 -0.69
CA VAL A 56 -12.65 -10.48 -1.27
C VAL A 56 -12.62 -11.57 -0.20
N PHE A 57 -11.57 -11.61 0.63
CA PHE A 57 -11.44 -12.64 1.66
C PHE A 57 -12.46 -12.48 2.79
N LEU A 58 -12.73 -11.26 3.25
CA LEU A 58 -13.76 -11.04 4.26
C LEU A 58 -15.14 -11.40 3.73
N ARG A 59 -15.45 -11.11 2.47
CA ARG A 59 -16.74 -11.47 1.88
C ARG A 59 -16.88 -12.98 1.68
N ALA A 60 -15.81 -13.64 1.22
CA ALA A 60 -15.81 -15.07 0.91
C ALA A 60 -15.89 -15.95 2.18
N TYR A 61 -15.11 -15.61 3.22
CA TYR A 61 -14.92 -16.51 4.36
C TYR A 61 -15.57 -16.04 5.67
N TYR A 62 -15.55 -14.73 5.95
CA TYR A 62 -15.87 -14.21 7.29
C TYR A 62 -17.18 -13.42 7.38
N LYS A 63 -17.72 -12.95 6.25
CA LYS A 63 -18.93 -12.10 6.14
C LYS A 63 -18.87 -10.84 7.02
N GLU A 64 -17.67 -10.31 7.23
CA GLU A 64 -17.37 -9.11 8.02
C GLU A 64 -17.06 -7.89 7.12
N PRO A 65 -17.26 -6.65 7.62
CA PRO A 65 -16.89 -5.44 6.88
C PRO A 65 -15.38 -5.21 6.86
N VAL A 66 -14.88 -4.57 5.80
CA VAL A 66 -13.45 -4.23 5.67
C VAL A 66 -13.05 -3.25 6.77
N THR A 67 -11.92 -3.48 7.42
CA THR A 67 -11.46 -2.62 8.51
C THR A 67 -10.55 -1.53 7.97
N SER A 68 -10.66 -0.29 8.50
CA SER A 68 -9.79 0.82 8.09
C SER A 68 -8.29 0.61 8.34
N ALA A 69 -7.90 -0.44 9.08
CA ALA A 69 -6.50 -0.83 9.25
C ALA A 69 -5.81 -1.23 7.94
N VAL A 70 -6.56 -1.68 6.92
CA VAL A 70 -5.97 -2.02 5.61
C VAL A 70 -5.26 -0.82 4.98
N PHE A 71 -5.79 0.38 5.19
CA PHE A 71 -5.17 1.62 4.72
C PHE A 71 -3.90 1.93 5.52
N VAL A 72 -3.90 1.74 6.84
CA VAL A 72 -2.67 1.88 7.65
C VAL A 72 -1.58 0.92 7.15
N THR A 73 -1.93 -0.36 6.94
CA THR A 73 -1.01 -1.35 6.38
C THR A 73 -0.48 -0.93 5.01
N SER A 74 -1.35 -0.47 4.12
CA SER A 74 -0.99 -0.07 2.76
C SER A 74 -0.08 1.16 2.73
N PHE A 75 -0.34 2.16 3.58
CA PHE A 75 0.51 3.34 3.73
C PHE A 75 1.89 2.96 4.27
N LEU A 76 1.95 2.23 5.39
CA LEU A 76 3.23 1.82 5.99
C LEU A 76 4.05 0.94 5.05
N PHE A 77 3.41 0.01 4.36
CA PHE A 77 4.06 -0.82 3.36
C PHE A 77 4.64 0.06 2.25
N THR A 78 3.82 0.89 1.59
CA THR A 78 4.24 1.78 0.49
C THR A 78 5.40 2.68 0.90
N LEU A 79 5.28 3.39 2.03
CA LEU A 79 6.28 4.36 2.49
C LEU A 79 7.62 3.71 2.88
N SER A 80 7.64 2.39 3.06
CA SER A 80 8.88 1.65 3.27
C SER A 80 9.59 1.31 1.96
N LEU A 81 8.89 1.30 0.81
CA LEU A 81 9.41 0.81 -0.46
C LEU A 81 10.28 1.86 -1.17
N PRO A 82 11.24 1.43 -2.02
CA PRO A 82 11.87 2.33 -2.97
C PRO A 82 10.82 2.96 -3.89
N PRO A 83 10.89 4.27 -4.18
CA PRO A 83 9.93 4.96 -5.04
C PRO A 83 9.98 4.51 -6.51
N THR A 84 11.10 3.91 -6.92
CA THR A 84 11.31 3.36 -8.26
C THR A 84 10.75 1.94 -8.42
N LEU A 85 10.35 1.28 -7.32
CA LEU A 85 9.89 -0.11 -7.35
C LEU A 85 8.79 -0.30 -8.42
N PRO A 86 8.87 -1.34 -9.26
CA PRO A 86 7.79 -1.66 -10.19
C PRO A 86 6.46 -1.84 -9.45
N ILE A 87 5.41 -1.14 -9.93
CA ILE A 87 4.10 -1.10 -9.24
C ILE A 87 3.50 -2.50 -9.08
N TRP A 88 3.70 -3.39 -10.05
CA TRP A 88 3.21 -4.76 -9.97
C TRP A 88 3.87 -5.55 -8.82
N ILE A 89 5.16 -5.32 -8.53
CA ILE A 89 5.86 -5.94 -7.39
C ILE A 89 5.26 -5.45 -6.08
N ALA A 90 5.00 -4.14 -5.97
CA ALA A 90 4.34 -3.55 -4.81
C ALA A 90 2.94 -4.16 -4.60
N VAL A 91 2.17 -4.31 -5.68
CA VAL A 91 0.83 -4.93 -5.65
C VAL A 91 0.90 -6.38 -5.18
N VAL A 92 1.81 -7.20 -5.72
CA VAL A 92 1.98 -8.60 -5.28
C VAL A 92 2.39 -8.64 -3.80
N GLY A 93 3.27 -7.74 -3.36
CA GLY A 93 3.73 -7.65 -1.99
C GLY A 93 2.63 -7.33 -0.98
N ILE A 94 1.78 -6.34 -1.26
CA ILE A 94 0.66 -6.00 -0.36
C ILE A 94 -0.42 -7.09 -0.36
N VAL A 95 -0.70 -7.72 -1.51
CA VAL A 95 -1.61 -8.87 -1.58
C VAL A 95 -1.08 -9.98 -0.68
N PHE A 96 0.20 -10.37 -0.82
CA PHE A 96 0.82 -11.37 0.04
C PHE A 96 0.77 -10.99 1.52
N GLY A 97 1.13 -9.75 1.85
CA GLY A 97 1.12 -9.24 3.22
C GLY A 97 -0.27 -9.26 3.87
N VAL A 98 -1.31 -8.84 3.15
CA VAL A 98 -2.69 -8.88 3.64
C VAL A 98 -3.17 -10.33 3.76
N LEU A 99 -2.88 -11.19 2.80
CA LEU A 99 -3.31 -12.59 2.85
C LEU A 99 -2.66 -13.35 4.01
N PHE A 100 -1.34 -13.45 3.98
CA PHE A 100 -0.60 -14.29 4.93
C PHE A 100 -0.34 -13.59 6.26
N GLY A 101 -0.27 -12.26 6.28
CA GLY A 101 -0.09 -11.50 7.51
C GLY A 101 -1.40 -11.23 8.26
N LYS A 102 -2.56 -11.26 7.58
CA LYS A 102 -3.86 -10.89 8.20
C LYS A 102 -4.98 -11.89 7.99
N MET A 103 -5.25 -12.27 6.75
CA MET A 103 -6.46 -13.03 6.42
C MET A 103 -6.39 -14.51 6.80
N VAL A 104 -5.22 -15.13 6.74
CA VAL A 104 -4.99 -16.51 7.20
C VAL A 104 -5.34 -16.69 8.69
N PHE A 105 -5.15 -15.65 9.51
CA PHE A 105 -5.45 -15.68 10.94
C PHE A 105 -6.89 -15.26 11.29
N GLY A 106 -7.76 -15.08 10.29
CA GLY A 106 -9.14 -14.69 10.56
C GLY A 106 -9.41 -13.19 10.54
N GLY A 107 -8.49 -12.35 10.05
CA GLY A 107 -8.74 -10.94 9.77
C GLY A 107 -8.19 -9.95 10.81
N PHE A 108 -8.86 -8.80 10.93
CA PHE A 108 -8.39 -7.71 11.79
C PHE A 108 -8.51 -8.05 13.28
N GLY A 109 -7.46 -7.76 14.06
CA GLY A 109 -7.39 -8.04 15.50
C GLY A 109 -6.97 -9.48 15.85
N ARG A 110 -6.81 -10.35 14.85
CA ARG A 110 -6.35 -11.74 15.02
C ARG A 110 -4.99 -12.02 14.35
N ASN A 111 -4.40 -11.01 13.70
CA ASN A 111 -3.10 -11.14 13.05
C ASN A 111 -1.98 -11.24 14.08
N ILE A 112 -1.18 -12.32 13.98
CA ILE A 112 0.02 -12.52 14.80
C ILE A 112 1.17 -11.65 14.29
N PHE A 113 1.27 -11.49 12.97
CA PHE A 113 2.31 -10.71 12.30
C PHE A 113 1.78 -9.35 11.83
N ASN A 114 2.67 -8.37 11.71
CA ASN A 114 2.35 -7.09 11.08
C ASN A 114 2.22 -7.30 9.56
N PRO A 115 1.03 -7.13 8.95
CA PRO A 115 0.81 -7.44 7.53
C PRO A 115 1.67 -6.59 6.58
N ALA A 116 2.02 -5.36 6.98
CA ALA A 116 2.87 -4.48 6.17
C ALA A 116 4.31 -4.99 6.13
N LEU A 117 4.84 -5.42 7.29
CA LEU A 117 6.18 -5.99 7.37
C LEU A 117 6.24 -7.38 6.75
N THR A 118 5.19 -8.19 6.86
CA THR A 118 5.08 -9.48 6.15
C THR A 118 5.19 -9.28 4.64
N GLY A 119 4.43 -8.32 4.08
CA GLY A 119 4.52 -7.99 2.66
C GLY A 119 5.90 -7.48 2.26
N ARG A 120 6.52 -6.62 3.10
CA ARG A 120 7.87 -6.08 2.86
C ARG A 120 8.93 -7.18 2.87
N ALA A 121 8.88 -8.08 3.84
CA ALA A 121 9.82 -9.20 3.94
C ALA A 121 9.71 -10.12 2.72
N PHE A 122 8.48 -10.40 2.27
CA PHE A 122 8.24 -11.21 1.08
C PHE A 122 8.89 -10.61 -0.18
N ILE A 123 8.68 -9.33 -0.46
CA ILE A 123 9.28 -8.70 -1.64
C ILE A 123 10.79 -8.50 -1.49
N TYR A 124 11.29 -8.32 -0.27
CA TYR A 124 12.72 -8.21 -0.02
C TYR A 124 13.44 -9.51 -0.35
N ILE A 125 12.85 -10.65 0.02
CA ILE A 125 13.40 -11.97 -0.26
C ILE A 125 13.22 -12.34 -1.74
N SER A 126 12.03 -12.10 -2.30
CA SER A 126 11.66 -12.59 -3.65
C SER A 126 12.13 -11.67 -4.78
N PHE A 127 12.25 -10.37 -4.51
CA PHE A 127 12.57 -9.32 -5.49
C PHE A 127 13.71 -8.44 -4.99
N GLY A 128 14.68 -9.03 -4.26
CA GLY A 128 15.78 -8.32 -3.60
C GLY A 128 16.50 -7.34 -4.51
N ALA A 129 16.78 -7.72 -5.77
CA ALA A 129 17.41 -6.83 -6.74
C ALA A 129 16.65 -5.49 -6.91
N TYR A 130 15.32 -5.49 -6.98
CA TYR A 130 14.54 -4.26 -7.09
C TYR A 130 14.47 -3.46 -5.77
N MET A 131 14.67 -4.13 -4.63
CA MET A 131 14.66 -3.53 -3.30
C MET A 131 16.01 -2.95 -2.89
N THR A 132 17.11 -3.45 -3.45
CA THR A 132 18.49 -3.11 -3.04
C THR A 132 19.37 -2.57 -4.16
N ALA A 133 18.93 -2.56 -5.42
CA ALA A 133 19.83 -2.22 -6.53
C ALA A 133 20.41 -0.79 -6.48
N SER A 134 19.63 0.22 -6.07
CA SER A 134 20.19 1.56 -5.87
C SER A 134 19.37 2.42 -4.93
N TRP A 135 20.07 3.27 -4.17
CA TRP A 135 19.44 4.32 -3.36
C TRP A 135 19.01 5.47 -4.27
N VAL A 136 17.72 5.82 -4.20
CA VAL A 136 17.17 6.95 -4.96
C VAL A 136 17.35 8.22 -4.14
N SER A 137 18.28 9.08 -4.56
CA SER A 137 18.48 10.38 -3.91
C SER A 137 17.23 11.26 -4.03
N PRO A 138 16.80 11.92 -2.94
CA PRO A 138 15.68 12.87 -2.99
C PRO A 138 15.98 14.02 -3.95
N PHE A 139 15.00 14.39 -4.78
CA PHE A 139 15.11 15.55 -5.66
C PHE A 139 15.13 16.83 -4.80
N GLN A 140 16.12 17.71 -5.05
CA GLN A 140 16.37 18.91 -4.23
C GLN A 140 15.64 20.16 -4.71
N SER A 141 15.13 20.17 -5.94
CA SER A 141 14.45 21.32 -6.56
C SER A 141 13.09 20.92 -7.14
N PHE A 142 12.12 21.84 -7.11
CA PHE A 142 10.83 21.69 -7.77
C PHE A 142 10.94 22.10 -9.25
N PRO A 143 10.31 21.41 -10.24
CA PRO A 143 9.36 20.31 -10.11
C PRO A 143 9.98 18.91 -9.85
N GLY A 144 11.31 18.79 -9.85
CA GLY A 144 12.04 17.60 -9.40
C GLY A 144 11.52 16.29 -9.96
N GLY A 145 11.09 15.39 -9.07
CA GLY A 145 10.56 14.06 -9.42
C GLY A 145 9.31 14.10 -10.32
N PHE A 146 8.51 15.17 -10.29
CA PHE A 146 7.36 15.30 -11.18
C PHE A 146 7.78 15.43 -12.65
N ALA A 147 8.81 16.23 -12.93
CA ALA A 147 9.34 16.40 -14.28
C ALA A 147 10.14 15.18 -14.75
N PHE A 148 10.95 14.60 -13.86
CA PHE A 148 11.76 13.41 -14.17
C PHE A 148 10.90 12.26 -14.72
N PHE A 149 9.88 11.86 -13.96
CA PHE A 149 9.02 10.77 -14.39
C PHE A 149 8.06 11.16 -15.53
N ALA A 150 7.71 12.44 -15.69
CA ALA A 150 6.89 12.89 -16.82
C ALA A 150 7.65 12.81 -18.16
N ALA A 151 8.93 13.20 -18.18
CA ALA A 151 9.78 13.11 -19.37
C ALA A 151 10.03 11.64 -19.79
N ASP A 152 10.25 10.76 -18.81
CA ASP A 152 10.42 9.32 -19.06
C ASP A 152 9.14 8.63 -19.57
N THR A 153 7.95 9.13 -19.18
CA THR A 153 6.66 8.59 -19.67
C THR A 153 6.48 8.83 -21.17
N VAL A 154 7.05 9.91 -21.71
CA VAL A 154 7.01 10.24 -23.15
C VAL A 154 8.04 9.41 -23.93
N THR A 155 9.10 8.92 -23.29
CA THR A 155 10.28 8.39 -24.01
C THR A 155 10.57 6.90 -23.80
N LYS A 156 10.08 6.18 -22.77
CA LYS A 156 10.25 4.70 -22.71
C LYS A 156 9.37 3.99 -21.67
N ALA A 157 9.03 2.73 -21.98
CA ALA A 157 8.41 1.78 -21.08
C ALA A 157 9.33 1.47 -19.87
N THR A 158 8.93 1.94 -18.70
CA THR A 158 9.59 1.73 -17.38
C THR A 158 10.98 2.39 -17.27
N PRO A 159 11.19 3.32 -16.33
CA PRO A 159 12.54 3.85 -16.07
C PRO A 159 13.44 2.69 -15.65
N MET A 160 14.41 2.35 -16.50
CA MET A 160 15.38 1.30 -16.24
C MET A 160 16.32 1.77 -15.11
N MET A 161 16.52 0.91 -14.11
CA MET A 161 17.44 1.15 -13.00
C MET A 161 18.86 1.28 -13.58
N LYS A 162 19.49 2.44 -13.36
CA LYS A 162 20.94 2.57 -13.40
C LYS A 162 21.49 2.35 -12.00
#